data_AF-A0ABD7M8W2-F1
#
_entry.id   AF-A0ABD7M8W2-F1
#
_cell.length_a   1.000
_cell.length_b   1.000
_cell.length_c   1.000
_cell.angle_alpha   90.00
_cell.angle_beta   90.00
_cell.angle_gamma   90.00
#
_symmetry.space_group_name_H-M   'P 1'
#
loop_
_entity.id
_entity.type
_entity.pdbx_description
1 polymer ?
#
loop_
_entity_poly.entity_id
_entity_poly.type
_entity_poly.pdbx_seq_one_letter_code
_entity_poly.pdbx_strand_id
1 'polypeptide(L)'
;MNAKPEKDLRRTVDILFRPARVAVLIDGCYWHGCPQHYIAPKANGGYWSDKVATNRARDLETTRILTERGWLVLRFWEHEDPAVVAERVVAVVNERRPRRTTGAS
;
A
#
# COMPACT_ATOMS: atom_id res chain seq x y z
N MET A 1 7.56 -7.40 6.54
CA MET A 1 6.65 -7.41 7.71
C MET A 1 5.28 -7.07 7.16
N ASN A 2 4.25 -7.84 7.49
CA ASN A 2 2.89 -7.59 6.98
C ASN A 2 1.98 -7.31 8.18
N ALA A 3 1.15 -6.28 8.09
CA ALA A 3 0.30 -5.82 9.16
C ALA A 3 -1.18 -5.82 8.75
N LYS A 4 -2.06 -6.20 9.68
CA LYS A 4 -3.50 -6.26 9.47
C LYS A 4 -4.16 -4.92 9.87
N PRO A 5 -4.84 -4.20 8.95
CA PRO A 5 -5.48 -2.92 9.25
C PRO A 5 -6.61 -3.05 10.27
N GLU A 6 -7.50 -4.01 10.05
CA GLU A 6 -8.68 -4.27 10.89
C GLU A 6 -8.90 -5.79 11.04
N LYS A 7 -9.45 -6.24 12.17
CA LYS A 7 -9.51 -7.67 12.52
C LYS A 7 -10.41 -8.49 11.58
N ASP A 8 -11.48 -7.91 11.07
CA ASP A 8 -12.44 -8.52 10.16
C ASP A 8 -11.99 -8.49 8.69
N LEU A 9 -11.01 -7.64 8.35
CA LEU A 9 -10.57 -7.48 6.97
C LEU A 9 -9.59 -8.59 6.53
N ARG A 10 -9.90 -9.31 5.45
CA ARG A 10 -8.98 -10.30 4.84
C ARG A 10 -7.94 -9.65 3.92
N ARG A 11 -7.29 -8.59 4.38
CA ARG A 11 -6.23 -7.87 3.67
C ARG A 11 -5.10 -7.52 4.63
N THR A 12 -3.88 -7.50 4.10
CA THR A 12 -2.68 -7.05 4.80
C THR A 12 -2.04 -5.92 4.01
N VAL A 13 -1.28 -5.09 4.71
CA VAL A 13 -0.42 -4.04 4.13
C VAL A 13 0.97 -4.15 4.74
N ASP A 14 1.97 -3.48 4.20
CA ASP A 14 3.34 -3.62 4.69
C ASP A 14 3.55 -2.84 6.00
N ILE A 15 3.02 -1.61 6.06
CA ILE A 15 3.22 -0.72 7.22
C ILE A 15 1.90 -0.03 7.58
N LEU A 16 1.64 0.09 8.88
CA LEU A 16 0.44 0.74 9.44
C LEU A 16 0.79 1.82 10.46
N PHE A 17 0.19 2.99 10.30
CA PHE A 17 0.18 4.06 11.28
C PHE A 17 -1.24 4.27 11.79
N ARG A 18 -1.64 3.46 12.79
CA ARG A 18 -3.02 3.38 13.29
C ARG A 18 -3.61 4.73 13.74
N PRO A 19 -2.91 5.56 14.55
CA PRO A 19 -3.48 6.84 14.99
C PRO A 19 -3.78 7.79 13.83
N ALA A 20 -2.94 7.79 12.79
CA ALA A 20 -3.12 8.63 11.60
C ALA A 20 -4.03 8.00 10.53
N ARG A 21 -4.47 6.75 10.76
CA ARG A 21 -5.15 5.88 9.79
C ARG A 21 -4.45 5.87 8.42
N VAL A 22 -3.14 5.66 8.41
CA VAL A 22 -2.34 5.53 7.17
C VAL A 22 -1.88 4.08 7.00
N ALA A 23 -2.10 3.54 5.81
CA ALA A 23 -1.62 2.23 5.36
C ALA A 23 -0.65 2.42 4.19
N VAL A 24 0.52 1.77 4.26
CA VAL A 24 1.54 1.83 3.22
C VAL A 24 1.71 0.45 2.58
N LEU A 25 1.72 0.42 1.26
CA LEU A 25 1.97 -0.75 0.41
C LEU A 25 3.19 -0.49 -0.47
N ILE A 26 4.12 -1.44 -0.52
CA ILE A 26 5.31 -1.41 -1.37
C ILE A 26 5.19 -2.50 -2.43
N ASP A 27 4.98 -2.08 -3.67
CA ASP A 27 4.66 -2.96 -4.78
C ASP A 27 5.93 -3.43 -5.49
N GLY A 28 6.12 -4.75 -5.50
CA GLY A 28 7.14 -5.38 -6.33
C GLY A 28 6.87 -5.18 -7.82
N CYS A 29 7.85 -4.68 -8.57
CA CYS A 29 7.69 -4.32 -9.97
C CYS A 29 7.24 -5.48 -10.85
N TYR A 30 7.83 -6.65 -10.62
CA TYR A 30 7.51 -7.85 -11.37
C TYR A 30 6.10 -8.35 -11.05
N TRP A 31 5.74 -8.43 -9.76
CA TRP A 31 4.51 -9.06 -9.30
C TRP A 31 3.25 -8.23 -9.52
N HIS A 32 3.38 -6.91 -9.50
CA HIS A 32 2.27 -5.96 -9.64
C HIS A 32 2.26 -5.28 -11.03
N GLY A 33 3.24 -5.60 -11.87
CA GLY A 33 3.34 -5.07 -13.22
C GLY A 33 3.65 -3.57 -13.23
N CYS A 34 4.82 -3.17 -12.76
CA CYS A 34 5.28 -1.79 -12.85
C CYS A 34 5.27 -1.29 -14.31
N PRO A 35 4.68 -0.12 -14.62
CA PRO A 35 4.68 0.42 -15.97
C PRO A 35 6.07 0.65 -16.58
N GLN A 36 7.10 0.83 -15.74
CA GLN A 36 8.48 1.10 -16.17
C GLN A 36 9.34 -0.17 -16.29
N HIS A 37 9.18 -1.11 -15.37
CA HIS A 37 10.09 -2.25 -15.22
C HIS A 37 9.46 -3.61 -15.55
N TYR A 38 8.13 -3.67 -15.74
CA TYR A 38 7.48 -4.94 -16.06
C TYR A 38 7.76 -5.35 -17.50
N ILE A 39 8.41 -6.50 -17.64
CA ILE A 39 8.62 -7.17 -18.93
C ILE A 39 7.88 -8.51 -18.85
N ALA A 40 6.91 -8.71 -19.74
CA ALA A 40 6.18 -9.96 -19.77
C ALA A 40 7.13 -11.12 -20.11
N PRO A 41 7.15 -12.22 -19.33
CA PRO A 41 8.02 -13.35 -19.61
C PRO A 41 7.64 -14.01 -20.95
N LYS A 42 8.66 -14.35 -21.76
CA LYS A 42 8.47 -14.98 -23.09
C LYS A 42 7.90 -16.40 -23.01
N ALA A 43 8.10 -17.10 -21.90
CA ALA A 43 7.56 -18.44 -21.65
C ALA A 43 6.36 -18.37 -20.70
N ASN A 44 5.30 -19.15 -20.97
CA ASN A 44 4.04 -19.14 -20.21
C ASN A 44 3.39 -17.75 -20.09
N GLY A 45 3.60 -16.89 -21.10
CA GLY A 45 3.21 -15.48 -21.07
C GLY A 45 1.75 -15.23 -20.70
N GLY A 46 0.82 -16.08 -21.18
CA GLY A 46 -0.61 -15.99 -20.85
C GLY A 46 -0.91 -16.22 -19.36
N TYR A 47 -0.33 -17.27 -18.76
CA TYR A 47 -0.50 -17.52 -17.33
C TYR A 47 0.07 -16.40 -16.46
N TRP A 48 1.24 -15.86 -16.83
CA TRP A 48 1.88 -14.77 -16.10
C TRP A 48 1.14 -13.44 -16.28
N SER A 49 0.63 -13.14 -17.48
CA SER A 49 -0.21 -11.95 -17.70
C SER A 49 -1.50 -12.01 -16.89
N ASP A 50 -2.15 -13.17 -16.84
CA ASP A 50 -3.39 -13.35 -16.07
C ASP A 50 -3.15 -13.22 -14.57
N LYS A 51 -2.02 -13.75 -14.08
CA LYS A 51 -1.61 -13.60 -12.68
C LYS A 51 -1.34 -12.15 -12.31
N VAL A 52 -0.61 -11.42 -13.14
CA VAL A 52 -0.33 -9.98 -12.90
C VAL A 52 -1.62 -9.16 -12.98
N ALA A 53 -2.50 -9.45 -13.93
CA ALA A 53 -3.82 -8.81 -13.99
C ALA A 53 -4.66 -9.08 -12.74
N THR A 54 -4.66 -10.32 -12.24
CA THR A 54 -5.33 -10.69 -10.99
C THR A 54 -4.74 -9.96 -9.78
N ASN A 55 -3.41 -9.83 -9.71
CA ASN A 55 -2.76 -9.07 -8.64
C ASN A 55 -3.19 -7.61 -8.68
N ARG A 56 -3.15 -6.96 -9.86
CA ARG A 56 -3.61 -5.58 -10.04
C ARG A 56 -5.09 -5.39 -9.67
N ALA A 57 -5.96 -6.34 -10.00
CA ALA A 57 -7.36 -6.29 -9.59
C ALA A 57 -7.50 -6.35 -8.07
N ARG A 58 -6.76 -7.24 -7.39
CA ARG A 58 -6.72 -7.32 -5.93
C ARG A 58 -6.13 -6.08 -5.28
N ASP A 59 -5.16 -5.44 -5.94
CA ASP A 59 -4.53 -4.20 -5.49
C ASP A 59 -5.52 -3.03 -5.48
N LEU A 60 -6.28 -2.88 -6.56
CA LEU A 60 -7.35 -1.89 -6.68
C LEU A 60 -8.44 -2.16 -5.63
N GLU A 61 -8.85 -3.41 -5.47
CA GLU A 61 -9.86 -3.80 -4.48
C GLU A 61 -9.39 -3.52 -3.04
N THR A 62 -8.14 -3.83 -2.72
CA THR A 62 -7.54 -3.55 -1.40
C THR A 62 -7.52 -2.05 -1.11
N THR A 63 -7.09 -1.27 -2.09
CA THR A 63 -7.06 0.20 -2.00
C THR A 63 -8.46 0.76 -1.76
N ARG A 64 -9.45 0.28 -2.52
CA ARG A 64 -10.85 0.66 -2.38
C ARG A 64 -11.40 0.35 -0.99
N ILE A 65 -11.27 -0.89 -0.52
CA ILE A 65 -11.83 -1.31 0.78
C ILE A 65 -11.20 -0.52 1.94
N LEU A 66 -9.89 -0.28 1.89
CA LEU A 66 -9.21 0.50 2.92
C LEU A 66 -9.67 1.96 2.92
N THR A 67 -9.80 2.56 1.73
CA THR A 67 -10.26 3.94 1.57
C THR A 67 -11.70 4.10 2.06
N GLU A 68 -12.61 3.19 1.69
CA GLU A 68 -14.01 3.17 2.16
C GLU A 68 -14.11 3.05 3.69
N ARG A 69 -13.13 2.41 4.32
CA ARG A 69 -13.04 2.29 5.79
C ARG A 69 -12.34 3.48 6.45
N GLY A 70 -11.94 4.51 5.70
CA GLY A 70 -11.31 5.72 6.23
C GLY A 70 -9.80 5.61 6.45
N TRP A 71 -9.14 4.63 5.85
CA TRP A 71 -7.68 4.61 5.76
C TRP A 71 -7.21 5.47 4.58
N LEU A 72 -6.16 6.25 4.79
CA LEU A 72 -5.38 6.76 3.67
C LEU A 72 -4.39 5.67 3.23
N VAL A 73 -4.41 5.33 1.95
CA VAL A 73 -3.51 4.34 1.35
C VAL A 73 -2.41 5.07 0.59
N LEU A 74 -1.16 4.83 0.96
CA LEU A 74 0.01 5.23 0.19
C LEU A 74 0.60 3.99 -0.48
N ARG A 75 0.79 4.05 -1.80
CA ARG A 75 1.45 2.98 -2.57
C ARG A 75 2.71 3.52 -3.21
N PHE A 76 3.77 2.73 -3.14
CA PHE A 76 5.06 3.01 -3.75
C PHE A 76 5.57 1.76 -4.45
N TRP A 77 6.34 1.92 -5.51
CA TRP A 77 7.04 0.82 -6.15
C TRP A 77 8.35 0.51 -5.42
N GLU A 78 8.77 -0.76 -5.45
CA GLU A 78 10.04 -1.19 -4.84
C GLU A 78 11.29 -0.52 -5.43
N HIS A 79 11.17 0.06 -6.63
CA HIS A 79 12.26 0.75 -7.30
C HIS A 79 12.35 2.24 -6.94
N GLU A 80 11.39 2.77 -6.18
CA GLU A 80 11.47 4.14 -5.70
C GLU A 80 12.54 4.27 -4.61
N ASP A 81 13.18 5.44 -4.54
CA ASP A 81 14.21 5.71 -3.53
C ASP A 81 13.59 5.61 -2.11
N PRO A 82 14.10 4.73 -1.24
CA PRO A 82 13.52 4.49 0.07
C PRO A 82 13.57 5.72 0.99
N ALA A 83 14.55 6.61 0.84
CA ALA A 83 14.62 7.84 1.61
C ALA A 83 13.49 8.81 1.21
N VAL A 84 13.27 8.98 -0.09
CA VAL A 84 12.17 9.80 -0.62
C VAL A 84 10.80 9.25 -0.22
N VAL A 85 10.62 7.93 -0.32
CA VAL A 85 9.39 7.25 0.13
C VAL A 85 9.18 7.48 1.63
N ALA A 86 10.21 7.30 2.45
CA ALA A 86 10.12 7.50 3.89
C ALA A 86 9.76 8.94 4.26
N GLU A 87 10.39 9.93 3.63
CA GLU A 87 10.09 11.35 3.84
C GLU A 87 8.62 11.67 3.56
N ARG A 88 8.08 11.17 2.43
CA ARG A 88 6.68 11.35 2.07
C ARG A 88 5.73 10.68 3.05
N VAL A 89 6.04 9.47 3.49
CA VAL A 89 5.25 8.75 4.51
C VAL A 89 5.25 9.53 5.82
N VAL A 90 6.42 10.01 6.28
CA VAL A 90 6.56 10.78 7.52
C VAL A 90 5.73 12.07 7.46
N ALA A 91 5.82 12.82 6.36
CA ALA A 91 5.05 14.04 6.17
C ALA A 91 3.53 13.79 6.30
N VAL A 92 3.02 12.80 5.57
CA VAL A 92 1.58 12.45 5.56
C VAL A 92 1.11 11.95 6.94
N VAL A 93 1.92 11.11 7.60
CA VAL A 93 1.58 10.59 8.94
C VAL A 93 1.53 11.72 9.97
N ASN A 94 2.46 12.66 9.91
CA ASN A 94 2.48 13.81 10.82
C ASN A 94 1.30 14.73 10.61
N GLU A 95 0.93 15.02 9.36
CA GLU A 95 -0.26 15.82 9.03
C GLU A 95 -1.55 15.20 9.56
N ARG A 96 -1.70 13.87 9.44
CA ARG A 96 -2.92 13.16 9.82
C ARG A 96 -2.98 12.72 11.28
N ARG A 97 -1.91 12.87 12.04
CA ARG A 97 -1.92 12.49 13.45
C ARG A 97 -2.96 13.35 14.19
N PRO A 98 -3.92 12.73 14.90
CA PRO A 98 -4.86 13.51 15.69
C PRO A 98 -4.06 14.30 16.73
N ARG A 99 -4.35 15.61 16.83
CA ARG A 99 -3.80 16.43 17.92
C ARG A 99 -4.22 15.77 19.22
N ARG A 100 -3.24 15.48 20.09
CA ARG A 100 -3.55 15.06 21.46
C ARG A 100 -4.37 16.17 22.09
N THR A 101 -5.63 15.89 22.43
CA THR A 101 -6.36 16.71 23.38
C THR A 101 -5.64 16.57 24.71
N THR A 102 -4.84 17.57 25.06
CA THR A 102 -4.38 17.72 26.44
C THR A 102 -5.64 17.94 27.26
N GLY A 103 -6.06 16.91 28.02
CA GLY A 103 -7.14 17.07 28.98
C GLY A 103 -6.72 18.12 29.99
N ALA A 104 -7.30 19.31 29.92
CA ALA A 104 -7.29 20.23 31.04
C ALA A 104 -8.15 19.60 32.12
N SER A 105 -7.53 19.33 33.27
CA SER A 105 -8.18 18.99 34.54
C SER A 105 -8.97 20.18 35.07
#